data_AF-A0A1W6MZC8-F1
#
_entry.id   AF-A0A1W6MZC8-F1
#
_cell.length_a   1.000
_cell.length_b   1.000
_cell.length_c   1.000
_cell.angle_alpha   90.00
_cell.angle_beta   90.00
_cell.angle_gamma   90.00
#
_symmetry.space_group_name_H-M   'P 1'
#
loop_
_entity.id
_entity.type
_entity.pdbx_description
1 polymer ?
#
loop_
_entity_poly.entity_id
_entity_poly.type
_entity_poly.pdbx_seq_one_letter_code
_entity_poly.pdbx_strand_id
1 'polypeptide(L)'
;MNQEMAVFLVPLLLAAGAVLTTGGGLYFFGIKFLANARQAGASLAGGIFIFAVLQILLYGSATAFYNAQQLQTSDCELQGESSHPEARLGADPTVLHKAITACMKEAGYEWVGQHRQCKDAPVATNPYCYLPTDGFDRAITSLQLSLQ
;
A
#
# COMPACT_ATOMS: atom_id res chain seq x y z
N MET A 1 -2.53 1.57 -14.85
CA MET A 1 -2.67 2.94 -15.37
C MET A 1 -1.39 3.26 -16.14
N ASN A 2 -1.47 3.71 -17.40
CA ASN A 2 -0.27 4.03 -18.16
C ASN A 2 0.50 5.14 -17.43
N GLN A 3 1.79 4.89 -17.15
CA GLN A 3 2.67 5.80 -16.41
C GLN A 3 2.68 7.21 -17.00
N GLU A 4 2.48 7.31 -18.32
CA GLU A 4 2.36 8.57 -19.06
C GLU A 4 1.11 9.38 -18.68
N MET A 5 -0.03 8.74 -18.41
CA MET A 5 -1.24 9.47 -18.00
C MET A 5 -1.12 10.00 -16.57
N ALA A 6 -0.43 9.28 -15.68
CA ALA A 6 -0.26 9.68 -14.29
C ALA A 6 0.52 11.00 -14.17
N VAL A 7 1.54 11.20 -15.00
CA VAL A 7 2.40 12.40 -15.00
C VAL A 7 1.60 13.68 -15.27
N PHE A 8 0.57 13.62 -16.09
CA PHE A 8 -0.27 14.79 -16.40
C PHE A 8 -1.47 14.92 -15.46
N LEU A 9 -2.07 13.80 -15.08
CA LEU A 9 -3.35 13.78 -14.36
C LEU A 9 -3.16 14.08 -12.87
N VAL A 10 -2.04 13.65 -12.28
CA VAL A 10 -1.73 13.90 -10.86
C VAL A 10 -1.56 15.40 -10.55
N PRO A 11 -0.71 16.18 -11.26
CA PRO A 11 -0.56 17.61 -10.98
C PRO A 11 -1.87 18.38 -11.20
N LEU A 12 -2.66 17.99 -12.20
CA LEU A 12 -3.94 18.62 -12.51
C LEU A 12 -4.97 18.39 -11.41
N LEU A 13 -5.11 17.16 -10.93
CA LEU A 13 -5.97 16.84 -9.79
C LEU A 13 -5.48 17.53 -8.51
N LEU A 14 -4.17 17.62 -8.29
CA LEU A 14 -3.61 18.29 -7.12
C LEU A 14 -3.97 19.78 -7.12
N ALA A 15 -3.80 20.45 -8.26
CA ALA A 15 -4.18 21.85 -8.44
C ALA A 15 -5.69 22.04 -8.25
N ALA A 16 -6.52 21.18 -8.86
CA ALA A 16 -7.96 21.23 -8.72
C ALA A 16 -8.41 21.03 -7.25
N GLY A 17 -7.84 20.05 -6.56
CA GLY A 17 -8.08 19.79 -5.14
C GLY A 17 -7.71 20.98 -4.27
N ALA A 18 -6.56 21.61 -4.51
CA ALA A 18 -6.12 22.79 -3.77
C ALA A 18 -7.05 24.00 -3.97
N VAL A 19 -7.46 24.27 -5.20
CA VAL A 19 -8.40 25.36 -5.53
C VAL A 19 -9.76 25.12 -4.88
N LEU A 20 -10.30 23.91 -4.95
CA LEU A 20 -11.59 23.54 -4.38
C LEU A 20 -11.60 23.63 -2.86
N THR A 21 -10.55 23.13 -2.22
CA THR A 21 -10.41 23.13 -0.75
C THR A 21 -10.21 24.54 -0.22
N THR A 22 -9.34 25.34 -0.87
CA THR A 22 -9.09 26.73 -0.47
C THR A 22 -10.31 27.60 -0.73
N GLY A 23 -10.92 27.50 -1.91
CA GLY A 23 -12.11 28.26 -2.27
C GLY A 23 -13.32 27.94 -1.38
N GLY A 24 -13.53 26.66 -1.05
CA GLY A 24 -14.57 26.24 -0.12
C GLY A 24 -14.28 26.63 1.33
N GLY A 25 -13.04 26.44 1.78
CA GLY A 25 -12.61 26.73 3.15
C GLY A 25 -12.65 28.22 3.48
N LEU A 26 -12.21 29.08 2.56
CA LEU A 26 -12.22 30.54 2.74
C LEU A 26 -13.61 31.11 3.04
N TYR A 27 -14.67 30.49 2.51
CA TYR A 27 -16.05 30.86 2.83
C TYR A 27 -16.34 30.76 4.34
N PHE A 28 -15.83 29.72 5.00
CA PHE A 28 -16.02 29.51 6.45
C PHE A 28 -15.13 30.42 7.30
N PHE A 29 -14.07 31.00 6.73
CA PHE A 29 -13.24 32.03 7.35
C PHE A 29 -13.75 33.46 7.10
N GLY A 30 -14.94 33.61 6.51
CA GLY A 30 -15.57 34.91 6.28
C GLY A 30 -15.17 35.59 4.97
N ILE A 31 -14.32 34.97 4.14
CA ILE A 31 -13.95 35.47 2.81
C ILE A 31 -14.86 34.82 1.77
N LYS A 32 -15.90 35.54 1.38
CA LYS A 32 -16.99 35.03 0.53
C LYS A 32 -16.64 35.07 -0.96
N PHE A 33 -15.84 34.11 -1.41
CA PHE A 33 -15.61 33.86 -2.84
C PHE A 33 -16.76 33.10 -3.53
N LEU A 34 -17.52 32.31 -2.75
CA LEU A 34 -18.64 31.50 -3.24
C LEU A 34 -19.97 32.09 -2.79
N ALA A 35 -21.00 31.99 -3.64
CA ALA A 35 -22.28 32.65 -3.41
C ALA A 35 -23.06 32.04 -2.23
N ASN A 36 -22.96 30.73 -2.04
CA ASN A 36 -23.79 29.98 -1.09
C ASN A 36 -23.00 29.00 -0.24
N ALA A 37 -23.40 28.82 1.03
CA ALA A 37 -22.79 27.87 1.96
C ALA A 37 -22.82 26.42 1.46
N ARG A 38 -23.87 26.04 0.71
CA ARG A 38 -23.94 24.72 0.07
C ARG A 38 -22.88 24.52 -1.01
N GLN A 39 -22.61 25.55 -1.81
CA GLN A 39 -21.55 25.50 -2.82
C GLN A 39 -20.16 25.43 -2.18
N ALA A 40 -19.94 26.20 -1.10
CA ALA A 40 -18.70 26.15 -0.33
C ALA A 40 -18.47 24.78 0.34
N GLY A 41 -19.52 24.20 0.93
CA GLY A 41 -19.46 22.85 1.49
C GLY A 41 -19.18 21.79 0.42
N ALA A 42 -19.84 21.89 -0.73
CA ALA A 42 -19.63 20.96 -1.84
C ALA A 42 -18.21 21.08 -2.44
N SER A 43 -17.68 22.28 -2.60
CA SER A 43 -16.32 22.47 -3.12
C SER A 43 -15.27 21.97 -2.14
N LEU A 44 -15.44 22.21 -0.84
CA LEU A 44 -14.56 21.67 0.20
C LEU A 44 -14.57 20.14 0.20
N ALA A 45 -15.77 19.53 0.20
CA ALA A 45 -15.92 18.08 0.16
C ALA A 45 -15.31 17.46 -1.10
N GLY A 46 -15.51 18.10 -2.26
CA GLY A 46 -14.90 17.68 -3.51
C GLY A 46 -13.38 17.75 -3.49
N GLY A 47 -12.80 18.82 -2.93
CA GLY A 47 -11.35 18.95 -2.75
C GLY A 47 -10.76 17.87 -1.85
N ILE A 48 -11.40 17.62 -0.69
CA ILE A 48 -11.00 16.53 0.22
C ILE A 48 -11.08 15.17 -0.48
N PHE A 49 -12.15 14.92 -1.23
CA PHE A 49 -12.33 13.68 -1.98
C PHE A 49 -11.22 13.48 -3.03
N ILE A 50 -10.88 14.53 -3.79
CA ILE A 50 -9.78 14.48 -4.75
C ILE A 50 -8.46 14.15 -4.05
N PHE A 51 -8.17 14.76 -2.90
CA PHE A 51 -6.97 14.44 -2.14
C PHE A 51 -6.98 13.01 -1.62
N ALA A 52 -8.10 12.50 -1.11
CA ALA A 52 -8.21 11.10 -0.68
C ALA A 52 -7.93 10.12 -1.84
N VAL A 53 -8.49 10.38 -3.02
CA VAL A 53 -8.24 9.58 -4.23
C VAL A 53 -6.78 9.69 -4.66
N LEU A 54 -6.21 10.89 -4.69
CA LEU A 54 -4.80 11.10 -5.00
C LEU A 54 -3.89 10.42 -3.99
N GLN A 55 -4.27 10.39 -2.72
CA GLN A 55 -3.52 9.68 -1.70
C GLN A 55 -3.53 8.19 -2.04
N ILE A 56 -4.67 7.57 -2.30
CA ILE A 56 -4.73 6.17 -2.73
C ILE A 56 -3.89 5.92 -4.00
N LEU A 57 -3.92 6.84 -4.97
CA LEU A 57 -3.17 6.71 -6.23
C LEU A 57 -1.66 6.93 -6.09
N LEU A 58 -1.22 7.85 -5.21
CA LEU A 58 0.20 8.21 -5.02
C LEU A 58 0.88 7.40 -3.93
N TYR A 59 0.16 7.09 -2.84
CA TYR A 59 0.51 5.99 -1.94
C TYR A 59 0.53 4.66 -2.72
N GLY A 60 -0.24 4.62 -3.82
CA GLY A 60 -0.18 3.65 -4.91
C GLY A 60 1.04 3.80 -5.82
N SER A 61 2.25 3.73 -5.28
CA SER A 61 3.20 2.83 -5.93
C SER A 61 3.01 1.47 -5.26
N ALA A 62 2.15 0.63 -5.84
CA ALA A 62 2.00 -0.78 -5.46
C ALA A 62 3.36 -1.50 -5.50
N THR A 63 4.31 -0.96 -6.28
CA THR A 63 5.72 -1.30 -6.21
C THR A 63 6.36 -0.96 -4.87
N ALA A 64 6.14 0.19 -4.21
CA ALA A 64 6.81 0.48 -2.94
C ALA A 64 6.42 -0.49 -1.82
N PHE A 65 5.13 -0.79 -1.63
CA PHE A 65 4.71 -1.72 -0.57
C PHE A 65 5.09 -3.16 -0.88
N TYR A 66 4.84 -3.62 -2.10
CA TYR A 66 5.22 -4.97 -2.50
C TYR A 66 6.74 -5.13 -2.59
N ASN A 67 7.49 -4.12 -3.05
CA ASN A 67 8.95 -4.13 -3.03
C ASN A 67 9.49 -4.03 -1.61
N ALA A 68 8.88 -3.23 -0.72
CA ALA A 68 9.27 -3.20 0.69
C ALA A 68 9.03 -4.56 1.34
N GLN A 69 7.90 -5.19 1.04
CA GLN A 69 7.60 -6.55 1.48
C GLN A 69 8.59 -7.57 0.89
N GLN A 70 8.94 -7.45 -0.39
CA GLN A 70 9.92 -8.33 -1.04
C GLN A 70 11.32 -8.16 -0.44
N LEU A 71 11.75 -6.92 -0.17
CA LEU A 71 13.00 -6.62 0.53
C LEU A 71 12.99 -7.21 1.94
N GLN A 72 11.91 -7.03 2.68
CA GLN A 72 11.75 -7.61 4.02
C GLN A 72 11.80 -9.13 3.98
N THR A 73 11.16 -9.74 2.98
CA THR A 73 11.14 -11.20 2.83
C THR A 73 12.55 -11.73 2.52
N SER A 74 13.33 -11.04 1.69
CA SER A 74 14.73 -11.38 1.41
C SER A 74 15.64 -11.19 2.63
N ASP A 75 15.41 -10.17 3.46
CA ASP A 75 16.15 -9.97 4.71
C ASP A 75 15.84 -11.08 5.71
N CYS A 76 14.56 -11.44 5.86
CA CYS A 76 14.12 -12.56 6.69
C CYS A 76 14.65 -13.91 6.18
N GLU A 77 14.76 -14.10 4.86
CA GLU A 77 15.41 -15.27 4.26
C GLU A 77 16.88 -15.35 4.68
N LEU A 78 17.62 -14.25 4.52
CA LEU A 78 19.04 -14.19 4.91
C LEU A 78 19.23 -14.43 6.42
N GLN A 79 18.36 -13.87 7.25
CA GLN A 79 18.37 -14.09 8.70
C GLN A 79 18.05 -15.56 9.04
N GLY A 80 17.07 -16.16 8.37
CA GLY A 80 16.73 -17.57 8.53
C GLY A 80 17.88 -18.49 8.12
N GLU A 81 18.53 -18.22 6.99
CA GLU A 81 19.66 -19.01 6.51
C GLU A 81 20.92 -18.86 7.37
N SER A 82 21.17 -17.65 7.89
CA SER A 82 22.34 -17.39 8.76
C SER A 82 22.17 -17.97 10.16
N SER A 83 20.95 -18.03 10.68
CA SER A 83 20.64 -18.66 11.98
C SER A 83 20.53 -20.18 11.91
N HIS A 84 20.20 -20.74 10.73
CA HIS A 84 20.03 -22.17 10.51
C HIS A 84 20.89 -22.68 9.33
N PRO A 85 22.23 -22.61 9.41
CA PRO A 85 23.12 -23.05 8.34
C PRO A 85 22.97 -24.55 8.01
N GLU A 86 22.52 -25.36 8.96
CA GLU A 86 22.20 -26.78 8.78
C GLU A 86 21.06 -27.01 7.77
N ALA A 87 20.10 -26.09 7.67
CA ALA A 87 18.98 -26.19 6.74
C ALA A 87 19.42 -26.05 5.27
N ARG A 88 20.51 -25.30 5.01
CA ARG A 88 21.11 -25.17 3.67
C ARG A 88 21.73 -26.48 3.15
N LEU A 89 22.13 -27.38 4.04
CA LEU A 89 22.76 -28.66 3.69
C LEU A 89 21.74 -29.76 3.35
N GLY A 90 20.45 -29.39 3.21
CA GLY A 90 19.36 -30.32 2.92
C GLY A 90 18.60 -30.78 4.17
N ALA A 91 18.81 -30.14 5.33
CA ALA A 91 18.00 -30.39 6.51
C ALA A 91 16.64 -29.68 6.38
N ASP A 92 15.58 -30.46 6.63
CA ASP A 92 14.16 -30.10 6.74
C ASP A 92 13.77 -28.66 6.28
N PRO A 93 13.14 -28.51 5.08
CA PRO A 93 12.72 -27.21 4.57
C PRO A 93 11.69 -26.50 5.45
N THR A 94 11.06 -27.19 6.41
CA THR A 94 10.14 -26.58 7.35
C THR A 94 10.83 -25.68 8.38
N VAL A 95 12.12 -25.87 8.65
CA VAL A 95 12.89 -25.04 9.59
C VAL A 95 13.03 -23.62 9.04
N LEU A 96 13.52 -23.51 7.80
CA LEU A 96 13.69 -22.22 7.14
C LEU A 96 12.33 -21.53 6.92
N HIS A 97 11.30 -22.30 6.54
CA HIS A 97 9.95 -21.78 6.40
C HIS A 97 9.43 -21.14 7.71
N LYS A 98 9.62 -21.80 8.85
CA LYS A 98 9.21 -21.29 10.16
C LYS A 98 10.01 -20.05 10.56
N ALA A 99 11.32 -20.04 10.32
CA ALA A 99 12.17 -18.90 10.63
C ALA A 99 11.75 -17.64 9.85
N ILE A 100 11.55 -17.78 8.54
CA ILE A 100 11.15 -16.66 7.67
C ILE A 100 9.75 -16.16 8.05
N THR A 101 8.78 -17.06 8.22
CA THR A 101 7.41 -16.66 8.59
C THR A 101 7.36 -16.00 9.97
N ALA A 102 8.19 -16.42 10.92
CA ALA A 102 8.32 -15.77 12.23
C ALA A 102 8.92 -14.36 12.10
N CYS A 103 10.02 -14.19 11.35
CA CYS A 103 10.61 -12.88 11.09
C CYS A 103 9.62 -11.92 10.41
N MET A 104 8.89 -12.40 9.39
CA MET A 104 7.86 -11.60 8.72
C MET A 104 6.73 -11.20 9.67
N LYS A 105 6.35 -12.08 10.60
CA LYS A 105 5.35 -11.79 11.64
C LYS A 105 5.82 -10.69 12.60
N GLU A 106 7.09 -10.72 13.00
CA GLU A 106 7.69 -9.66 13.82
C GLU A 106 7.76 -8.32 13.06
N ALA A 107 7.96 -8.37 11.74
CA ALA A 107 7.94 -7.20 10.86
C ALA A 107 6.52 -6.68 10.53
N GLY A 108 5.46 -7.25 11.12
CA GLY A 108 4.09 -6.79 10.92
C GLY A 108 3.39 -7.37 9.68
N TYR A 109 3.80 -8.56 9.24
CA TYR A 109 3.15 -9.28 8.13
C TYR A 109 2.57 -10.62 8.57
N GLU A 110 1.38 -10.93 8.09
CA GLU A 110 0.67 -12.19 8.35
C GLU A 110 0.67 -13.07 7.12
N TRP A 111 0.97 -14.37 7.28
CA TRP A 111 0.82 -15.37 6.22
C TRP A 111 -0.66 -15.71 6.00
N VAL A 112 -1.20 -15.41 4.82
CA VAL A 112 -2.62 -15.56 4.50
C VAL A 112 -2.86 -16.59 3.38
N GLY A 113 -1.93 -16.70 2.43
CA GLY A 113 -1.95 -17.75 1.41
C GLY A 113 -3.11 -17.73 0.41
N GLN A 114 -3.90 -16.65 0.36
CA GLN A 114 -5.12 -16.59 -0.45
C GLN A 114 -4.86 -16.23 -1.91
N HIS A 115 -3.76 -15.52 -2.19
CA HIS A 115 -3.42 -15.03 -3.53
C HIS A 115 -3.09 -16.19 -4.49
N ARG A 116 -3.47 -16.06 -5.77
CA ARG A 116 -3.23 -17.11 -6.78
C ARG A 116 -1.75 -17.49 -6.88
N GLN A 117 -0.86 -16.50 -6.93
CA GLN A 117 0.59 -16.76 -7.01
C GLN A 117 1.16 -17.41 -5.74
N CYS A 118 0.52 -17.22 -4.58
CA CYS A 118 0.89 -17.98 -3.39
C CYS A 118 0.44 -19.44 -3.48
N LYS A 119 -0.74 -19.70 -4.04
CA LYS A 119 -1.24 -21.08 -4.25
C LYS A 119 -0.37 -21.85 -5.22
N ASP A 120 0.13 -21.18 -6.27
CA ASP A 120 1.02 -21.78 -7.27
C ASP A 120 2.42 -22.08 -6.68
N ALA A 121 2.89 -21.26 -5.72
CA ALA A 121 4.18 -21.42 -5.05
C ALA A 121 4.10 -21.04 -3.55
N PRO A 122 3.66 -21.95 -2.65
CA PRO A 122 3.44 -21.67 -1.24
C PRO A 122 4.76 -21.74 -0.43
N VAL A 123 5.74 -20.94 -0.82
CA VAL A 123 7.07 -20.88 -0.18
C VAL A 123 7.19 -19.64 0.71
N ALA A 124 7.91 -19.75 1.83
CA ALA A 124 8.03 -18.67 2.81
C ALA A 124 8.62 -17.38 2.22
N THR A 125 9.40 -17.49 1.15
CA THR A 125 10.04 -16.38 0.44
C THR A 125 9.12 -15.69 -0.56
N ASN A 126 7.89 -16.20 -0.76
CA ASN A 126 6.93 -15.63 -1.68
C ASN A 126 6.15 -14.49 -1.00
N PRO A 127 6.38 -13.23 -1.37
CA PRO A 127 5.70 -12.09 -0.76
C PRO A 127 4.17 -12.10 -1.00
N TYR A 128 3.67 -12.72 -2.07
CA TYR A 128 2.23 -12.86 -2.33
C TYR A 128 1.49 -13.69 -1.27
N CYS A 129 2.22 -14.43 -0.43
CA CYS A 129 1.63 -15.21 0.65
C CYS A 129 1.32 -14.36 1.88
N TYR A 130 1.75 -13.09 1.92
CA TYR A 130 1.68 -12.25 3.12
C TYR A 130 0.80 -11.00 2.92
N LEU A 131 0.19 -10.54 4.00
CA LEU A 131 -0.49 -9.24 4.09
C LEU A 131 0.01 -8.46 5.32
N PRO A 132 0.04 -7.11 5.27
CA PRO A 132 0.29 -6.29 6.45
C PRO A 132 -0.73 -6.56 7.56
N THR A 133 -0.32 -6.43 8.82
CA THR A 133 -1.21 -6.52 9.98
C THR A 133 -2.01 -5.23 10.20
N ASP A 134 -1.45 -4.09 9.81
CA ASP A 134 -2.11 -2.79 9.97
C ASP A 134 -3.30 -2.63 9.04
N GLY A 135 -4.44 -2.16 9.57
CA GLY A 135 -5.73 -2.21 8.87
C GLY A 135 -5.78 -1.39 7.57
N PHE A 136 -5.14 -0.21 7.54
CA PHE A 136 -5.09 0.63 6.35
C PHE A 136 -4.20 0.02 5.27
N ASP A 137 -2.99 -0.38 5.64
CA ASP A 137 -2.03 -1.01 4.73
C ASP A 137 -2.57 -2.34 4.21
N ARG A 138 -3.19 -3.15 5.06
CA ARG A 138 -3.88 -4.39 4.67
C ARG A 138 -4.98 -4.13 3.65
N ALA A 139 -5.82 -3.11 3.86
CA ALA A 139 -6.87 -2.75 2.93
C ALA A 139 -6.30 -2.35 1.57
N ILE A 140 -5.26 -1.52 1.54
CA ILE A 140 -4.56 -1.12 0.31
C ILE A 140 -3.94 -2.32 -0.39
N THR A 141 -3.11 -3.09 0.30
CA THR A 141 -2.40 -4.25 -0.28
C THR A 141 -3.40 -5.31 -0.77
N SER A 142 -4.48 -5.57 -0.03
CA SER A 142 -5.50 -6.53 -0.46
C SER A 142 -6.22 -6.08 -1.74
N LEU A 143 -6.57 -4.80 -1.84
CA LEU A 143 -7.17 -4.24 -3.05
C LEU A 143 -6.20 -4.32 -4.23
N GLN A 144 -4.92 -4.02 -4.01
CA GLN A 144 -3.88 -4.11 -5.03
C GLN A 144 -3.69 -5.54 -5.54
N LEU A 145 -3.56 -6.50 -4.63
CA LEU A 145 -3.43 -7.91 -4.99
C LEU A 145 -4.66 -8.46 -5.73
N SER A 146 -5.85 -7.90 -5.50
CA SER A 146 -7.06 -8.28 -6.25
C SER A 146 -7.11 -7.73 -7.68
N LEU A 147 -6.30 -6.72 -7.99
CA LEU A 147 -6.24 -6.07 -9.30
C LEU A 147 -5.13 -6.65 -10.21
N GLN A 148 -4.32 -7.58 -9.70
CA GLN A 148 -3.22 -8.27 -10.41
C GLN A 148 -3.59 -9.72 -10.74
#